data_AF-Q9CND4-F1
#
_entry.id   AF-Q9CND4-F1
#
_cell.length_a   1.000
_cell.length_b   1.000
_cell.length_c   1.000
_cell.angle_alpha   90.00
_cell.angle_beta   90.00
_cell.angle_gamma   90.00
#
_symmetry.space_group_name_H-M   'P 1'
#
loop_
_entity.id
_entity.type
_entity.pdbx_description
1 polymer ?
#
loop_
_entity_poly.entity_id
_entity_poly.type
_entity_poly.pdbx_seq_one_letter_code
_entity_poly.pdbx_strand_id
1 'polypeptide(L)'
;MIYINQLMENEINKENNNIKRSVISSDLLDLLDFVNVDGCLFFKFQKIDNNISTVDLNDVSRQFLDLSGYELSINRFHIDDYVSNNILCQSILFLGEFKRKWQKIYPDIKCVVIITFQNDDVGRFSTFTFHKVRDGESVFELYEINNIAQAILVEFIN
;
A
#
# COMPACT_ATOMS: atom_id res chain seq x y z
N MET A 1 10.17 -1.49 9.54
CA MET A 1 9.58 -2.33 10.62
C MET A 1 8.34 -2.98 10.04
N ILE A 2 8.13 -4.28 10.24
CA ILE A 2 7.03 -5.02 9.62
C ILE A 2 6.10 -5.56 10.72
N TYR A 3 4.80 -5.35 10.54
CA TYR A 3 3.73 -5.97 11.30
C TYR A 3 2.90 -6.81 10.35
N ILE A 4 2.56 -8.01 10.77
CA ILE A 4 1.79 -8.96 9.98
C ILE A 4 0.87 -9.69 10.94
N ASN A 5 -0.40 -9.87 10.56
CA ASN A 5 -1.30 -10.67 11.36
C ASN A 5 -1.22 -12.16 10.99
N GLN A 6 -1.72 -13.02 11.87
CA GLN A 6 -1.67 -14.46 11.68
C GLN A 6 -2.30 -14.92 10.36
N LEU A 7 -3.36 -14.24 9.92
CA LEU A 7 -4.04 -14.56 8.65
C LEU A 7 -3.11 -14.32 7.45
N MET A 8 -2.45 -13.17 7.40
CA MET A 8 -1.50 -12.85 6.32
C MET A 8 -0.27 -13.75 6.36
N GLU A 9 0.27 -14.06 7.55
CA GLU A 9 1.37 -15.02 7.66
C GLU A 9 1.00 -16.37 7.04
N ASN A 10 -0.21 -16.86 7.31
CA ASN A 10 -0.68 -18.13 6.75
C ASN A 10 -0.77 -18.08 5.22
N GLU A 11 -1.28 -16.98 4.65
CA GLU A 11 -1.38 -16.82 3.20
C GLU A 11 0.00 -16.70 2.52
N ILE A 12 0.93 -15.94 3.11
CA ILE A 12 2.31 -15.84 2.61
C ILE A 12 3.02 -17.20 2.69
N ASN A 13 2.81 -17.96 3.76
CA ASN A 13 3.42 -19.28 3.92
C ASN A 13 2.93 -20.27 2.86
N LYS A 14 1.65 -20.23 2.47
CA LYS A 14 1.10 -21.04 1.37
C LYS A 14 1.77 -20.69 0.03
N GLU A 15 2.08 -19.41 -0.19
CA GLU A 15 2.61 -18.91 -1.46
C GLU A 15 4.14 -18.76 -1.51
N ASN A 16 4.87 -19.06 -0.42
CA ASN A 16 6.29 -18.72 -0.27
C ASN A 16 7.19 -19.22 -1.42
N ASN A 17 6.94 -20.45 -1.91
CA ASN A 17 7.68 -21.00 -3.05
C ASN A 17 7.35 -20.28 -4.36
N ASN A 18 6.09 -19.85 -4.53
CA ASN A 18 5.65 -19.09 -5.70
C ASN A 18 6.23 -17.68 -5.67
N ILE A 19 6.25 -17.01 -4.51
CA ILE A 19 6.87 -15.68 -4.33
C ILE A 19 8.32 -15.69 -4.81
N LYS A 20 9.12 -16.69 -4.37
CA LYS A 20 10.54 -16.79 -4.72
C LYS A 20 10.81 -17.04 -6.21
N ARG A 21 9.85 -17.61 -6.94
CA ARG A 21 9.99 -17.98 -8.36
C ARG A 21 9.28 -17.02 -9.29
N SER A 22 8.37 -16.20 -8.76
CA SER A 22 7.59 -15.26 -9.54
C SER A 22 8.43 -14.07 -9.96
N VAL A 23 8.08 -13.51 -11.11
CA VAL A 23 8.60 -12.24 -11.61
C VAL A 23 7.47 -11.22 -11.50
N ILE A 24 7.81 -10.01 -11.08
CA ILE A 24 6.82 -8.93 -10.98
C ILE A 24 6.29 -8.58 -12.37
N SER A 25 4.98 -8.32 -12.47
CA SER A 25 4.35 -7.85 -13.70
C SER A 25 4.94 -6.50 -14.13
N SER A 26 5.15 -6.32 -15.43
CA SER A 26 5.51 -5.02 -16.02
C SER A 26 4.44 -3.96 -15.75
N ASP A 27 3.17 -4.36 -15.79
CA ASP A 27 2.04 -3.45 -15.64
C ASP A 27 2.02 -2.86 -14.22
N LEU A 28 2.44 -3.64 -13.22
CA LEU A 28 2.63 -3.15 -11.86
C LEU A 28 3.85 -2.23 -11.76
N LEU A 29 4.97 -2.56 -12.41
CA LEU A 29 6.16 -1.71 -12.40
C LEU A 29 5.88 -0.31 -12.97
N ASP A 30 5.00 -0.20 -13.96
CA ASP A 30 4.61 1.07 -14.58
C ASP A 30 3.84 1.99 -13.61
N LEU A 31 3.23 1.44 -12.55
CA LEU A 31 2.54 2.21 -11.51
C LEU A 31 3.49 2.92 -10.54
N LEU A 32 4.76 2.52 -10.49
CA LEU A 32 5.73 3.03 -9.52
C LEU A 32 6.25 4.43 -9.86
N ASP A 33 5.39 5.40 -10.19
CA ASP A 33 5.81 6.81 -10.33
C ASP A 33 5.11 7.65 -9.24
N PHE A 34 5.84 8.60 -8.65
CA PHE A 34 5.38 9.37 -7.50
C PHE A 34 5.31 10.86 -7.81
N VAL A 35 4.35 11.54 -7.21
CA VAL A 35 4.19 13.00 -7.33
C VAL A 35 3.98 13.63 -5.96
N ASN A 36 4.56 14.81 -5.77
CA ASN A 36 4.30 15.64 -4.59
C ASN A 36 3.27 16.73 -4.92
N VAL A 37 2.22 16.84 -4.11
CA VAL A 37 1.24 17.92 -4.19
C VAL A 37 0.99 18.44 -2.78
N ASP A 38 1.33 19.70 -2.52
CA ASP A 38 1.16 20.38 -1.23
C ASP A 38 1.67 19.57 -0.02
N GLY A 39 2.81 18.89 -0.19
CA GLY A 39 3.44 18.09 0.87
C GLY A 39 2.88 16.67 1.03
N CYS A 40 1.84 16.30 0.27
CA CYS A 40 1.38 14.93 0.10
C CYS A 40 2.13 14.21 -1.03
N LEU A 41 2.30 12.91 -0.91
CA LEU A 41 2.95 12.02 -1.88
C LEU A 41 1.92 11.03 -2.41
N PHE A 42 1.75 11.02 -3.73
CA PHE A 42 0.81 10.15 -4.41
C PHE A 42 1.49 9.27 -5.44
N PHE A 43 0.90 8.11 -5.73
CA PHE A 43 1.11 7.51 -7.05
C PHE A 43 0.64 8.48 -8.14
N LYS A 44 1.42 8.60 -9.21
CA LYS A 44 1.12 9.53 -10.30
C LYS A 44 -0.20 9.21 -10.99
N PHE A 45 -0.50 7.94 -11.21
CA PHE A 45 -1.77 7.52 -11.80
C PHE A 45 -2.95 7.92 -10.91
N GLN A 46 -2.85 7.69 -9.59
CA GLN A 46 -3.88 8.11 -8.64
C GLN A 46 -4.12 9.62 -8.63
N LYS A 47 -3.06 10.43 -8.72
CA LYS A 47 -3.18 11.88 -8.86
C LYS A 47 -3.90 12.30 -10.15
N ILE A 48 -3.75 11.53 -11.23
CA ILE A 48 -4.43 11.79 -12.51
C ILE A 48 -5.90 11.38 -12.38
N ASP A 49 -6.17 10.17 -11.92
CA ASP A 49 -7.51 9.60 -11.83
C ASP A 49 -8.41 10.38 -10.87
N ASN A 50 -7.84 10.89 -9.78
CA ASN A 50 -8.54 11.74 -8.81
C ASN A 50 -8.46 13.24 -9.13
N ASN A 51 -7.85 13.63 -10.27
CA ASN A 51 -7.69 15.02 -10.71
C ASN A 51 -7.12 15.96 -9.62
N ILE A 52 -6.14 15.49 -8.85
CA ILE A 52 -5.58 16.22 -7.72
C ILE A 52 -4.60 17.28 -8.25
N SER A 53 -4.96 18.55 -8.13
CA SER A 53 -4.08 19.68 -8.49
C SER A 53 -3.54 20.41 -7.26
N THR A 54 -4.32 20.43 -6.19
CA THR A 54 -4.01 21.03 -4.88
C THR A 54 -4.67 20.20 -3.78
N VAL A 55 -4.23 20.37 -2.53
CA VAL A 55 -4.83 19.73 -1.36
C VAL A 55 -5.63 20.76 -0.55
N ASP A 56 -6.94 20.55 -0.45
CA ASP A 56 -7.81 21.36 0.42
C ASP A 56 -7.87 20.77 1.83
N LEU A 57 -7.23 21.45 2.79
CA LEU A 57 -7.19 21.00 4.19
C LEU A 57 -8.57 20.96 4.87
N ASN A 58 -9.52 21.78 4.44
CA ASN A 58 -10.89 21.73 4.97
C ASN A 58 -11.61 20.48 4.48
N ASP A 59 -11.37 20.08 3.23
CA ASP A 59 -11.93 18.87 2.68
C ASP A 59 -11.30 17.62 3.31
N VAL A 60 -9.97 17.65 3.46
CA VAL A 60 -9.21 16.60 4.14
C VAL A 60 -9.74 16.35 5.55
N SER A 61 -9.82 17.38 6.38
CA SER A 61 -10.27 17.23 7.77
C SER A 61 -11.72 16.74 7.87
N ARG A 62 -12.58 17.08 6.90
CA ARG A 62 -13.98 16.66 6.88
C ARG A 62 -14.18 15.22 6.41
N GLN A 63 -13.41 14.76 5.43
CA GLN A 63 -13.64 13.48 4.77
C GLN A 63 -12.66 12.39 5.20
N PHE A 64 -11.43 12.76 5.54
CA PHE A 64 -10.31 11.84 5.71
C PHE A 64 -9.62 11.95 7.07
N LEU A 65 -10.13 12.79 7.97
CA LEU A 65 -9.56 13.14 9.28
C LEU A 65 -8.27 13.98 9.18
N ASP A 66 -7.25 13.49 8.48
CA ASP A 66 -5.93 14.10 8.35
C ASP A 66 -5.25 13.78 6.99
N LEU A 67 -4.02 14.27 6.80
CA LEU A 67 -3.28 14.08 5.54
C LEU A 67 -2.85 12.64 5.33
N SER A 68 -2.50 11.90 6.38
CA SER A 68 -2.21 10.47 6.30
C SER A 68 -3.43 9.65 5.90
N GLY A 69 -4.62 9.94 6.43
CA GLY A 69 -5.88 9.34 6.03
C GLY A 69 -6.25 9.67 4.58
N TYR A 70 -5.98 10.89 4.15
CA TYR A 70 -6.17 11.31 2.75
C TYR A 70 -5.24 10.57 1.80
N GLU A 71 -3.93 10.57 2.04
CA GLU A 71 -2.96 9.82 1.24
C GLU A 71 -3.28 8.34 1.18
N LEU A 72 -3.59 7.72 2.32
CA LEU A 72 -3.94 6.30 2.38
C LEU A 72 -5.20 5.97 1.57
N SER A 73 -6.15 6.89 1.49
CA SER A 73 -7.37 6.70 0.72
C SER A 73 -7.11 6.83 -0.78
N ILE A 74 -6.32 7.83 -1.19
CA ILE A 74 -5.99 8.08 -2.59
C ILE A 74 -4.98 7.09 -3.16
N ASN A 75 -3.96 6.70 -2.40
CA ASN A 75 -2.91 5.80 -2.87
C ASN A 75 -3.32 4.32 -2.91
N ARG A 76 -4.62 4.04 -2.81
CA ARG A 76 -5.17 2.70 -2.76
C ARG A 76 -5.51 2.18 -4.15
N PHE A 77 -5.01 1.00 -4.49
CA PHE A 77 -5.43 0.28 -5.69
C PHE A 77 -5.48 -1.24 -5.44
N HIS A 78 -6.17 -1.95 -6.32
CA HIS A 78 -6.23 -3.41 -6.29
C HIS A 78 -5.16 -4.00 -7.22
N ILE A 79 -4.36 -4.91 -6.69
CA ILE A 79 -3.29 -5.58 -7.46
C ILE A 79 -3.91 -6.45 -8.56
N ASP A 80 -5.05 -7.08 -8.27
CA ASP A 80 -5.80 -7.93 -9.19
C ASP A 80 -6.40 -7.20 -10.40
N ASP A 81 -6.47 -5.86 -10.39
CA ASP A 81 -6.80 -5.08 -11.60
C ASP A 81 -5.70 -5.15 -12.68
N TYR A 82 -4.47 -5.53 -12.29
CA TYR A 82 -3.29 -5.55 -13.17
C TYR A 82 -2.72 -6.96 -13.37
N VAL A 83 -3.14 -7.95 -12.58
CA VAL A 83 -2.66 -9.33 -12.68
C VAL A 83 -3.78 -10.33 -12.46
N SER A 84 -3.82 -11.37 -13.30
CA SER A 84 -4.88 -12.38 -13.25
C SER A 84 -4.57 -13.59 -12.35
N ASN A 85 -3.31 -13.74 -11.92
CA ASN A 85 -2.86 -14.86 -11.09
C ASN A 85 -1.77 -14.42 -10.11
N ASN A 86 -1.50 -15.29 -9.12
CA ASN A 86 -0.45 -15.07 -8.12
C ASN A 86 -0.56 -13.70 -7.42
N ILE A 87 -1.78 -13.23 -7.17
CA ILE A 87 -2.08 -11.86 -6.72
C ILE A 87 -1.30 -11.50 -5.46
N LEU A 88 -1.27 -12.39 -4.45
CA LEU A 88 -0.47 -12.17 -3.24
C LEU A 88 1.03 -12.11 -3.56
N CYS A 89 1.55 -13.01 -4.41
CA CYS A 89 2.95 -12.96 -4.82
C CYS A 89 3.29 -11.64 -5.49
N GLN A 90 2.45 -11.17 -6.40
CA GLN A 90 2.63 -9.90 -7.09
C GLN A 90 2.58 -8.72 -6.11
N SER A 91 1.74 -8.78 -5.08
CA SER A 91 1.68 -7.77 -4.02
C SER A 91 3.00 -7.69 -3.22
N ILE A 92 3.55 -8.85 -2.84
CA ILE A 92 4.82 -8.92 -2.09
C ILE A 92 6.00 -8.50 -2.96
N LEU A 93 6.03 -8.90 -4.23
CA LEU A 93 7.06 -8.46 -5.18
C LEU A 93 6.97 -6.95 -5.43
N PHE A 94 5.76 -6.41 -5.59
CA PHE A 94 5.52 -4.98 -5.75
C PHE A 94 5.96 -4.17 -4.53
N LEU A 95 5.73 -4.66 -3.31
CA LEU A 95 6.29 -4.06 -2.09
C LEU A 95 7.82 -3.97 -2.14
N GLY A 96 8.49 -5.02 -2.63
CA GLY A 96 9.95 -5.02 -2.82
C GLY A 96 10.42 -3.92 -3.77
N GLU A 97 9.77 -3.79 -4.93
CA GLU A 97 10.11 -2.78 -5.93
C GLU A 97 9.71 -1.36 -5.49
N PHE A 98 8.56 -1.22 -4.83
CA PHE A 98 8.12 0.01 -4.20
C PHE A 98 9.18 0.51 -3.21
N LYS A 99 9.64 -0.35 -2.29
CA LYS A 99 10.68 0.00 -1.31
C LYS A 99 11.95 0.49 -1.99
N ARG A 100 12.45 -0.29 -2.97
CA ARG A 100 13.67 0.05 -3.70
C ARG A 100 13.55 1.41 -4.39
N LYS A 101 12.40 1.70 -5.00
CA LYS A 101 12.19 2.97 -5.70
C LYS A 101 11.95 4.13 -4.73
N TRP A 102 11.17 3.92 -3.67
CA TRP A 102 10.89 4.90 -2.63
C TRP A 102 12.19 5.38 -1.98
N GLN A 103 13.03 4.46 -1.50
CA GLN A 103 14.29 4.78 -0.83
C GLN A 103 15.29 5.49 -1.75
N LYS A 104 15.20 5.25 -3.07
CA LYS A 104 16.02 5.95 -4.06
C LYS A 104 15.56 7.39 -4.27
N ILE A 105 14.26 7.65 -4.26
CA ILE A 105 13.69 8.97 -4.57
C ILE A 105 13.56 9.83 -3.31
N TYR A 106 13.21 9.22 -2.18
CA TYR A 106 12.91 9.86 -0.91
C TYR A 106 13.69 9.21 0.25
N PRO A 107 15.04 9.29 0.27
CA PRO A 107 15.88 8.61 1.26
C PRO A 107 15.65 9.08 2.72
N ASP A 108 15.05 10.27 2.89
CA ASP A 108 14.81 10.89 4.20
C ASP A 108 13.32 10.94 4.58
N ILE A 109 12.43 10.37 3.76
CA ILE A 109 10.98 10.41 3.99
C ILE A 109 10.47 9.04 4.37
N LYS A 110 9.95 8.93 5.59
CA LYS A 110 9.36 7.69 6.08
C LYS A 110 7.99 7.39 5.46
N CYS A 111 7.91 6.17 4.99
CA CYS A 111 6.80 5.38 4.46
C CYS A 111 5.97 4.56 5.44
N VAL A 112 4.65 4.44 5.30
CA VAL A 112 3.91 3.23 5.71
C VAL A 112 3.22 2.64 4.49
N VAL A 113 3.47 1.36 4.22
CA VAL A 113 2.75 0.57 3.23
C VAL A 113 1.83 -0.41 3.94
N ILE A 114 0.61 -0.57 3.43
CA ILE A 114 -0.36 -1.53 3.92
C ILE A 114 -0.82 -2.40 2.75
N ILE A 115 -0.79 -3.71 2.97
CA ILE A 115 -1.32 -4.71 2.06
C ILE A 115 -2.39 -5.49 2.79
N THR A 116 -3.60 -5.55 2.23
CA THR A 116 -4.64 -6.47 2.67
C THR A 116 -4.88 -7.52 1.63
N PHE A 117 -5.15 -8.75 2.05
CA PHE A 117 -5.44 -9.86 1.15
C PHE A 117 -6.74 -10.56 1.58
N GLN A 118 -7.58 -10.82 0.59
CA GLN A 118 -8.79 -11.61 0.73
C GLN A 118 -8.65 -12.85 -0.15
N ASN A 119 -8.97 -14.01 0.41
CA ASN A 119 -8.96 -15.29 -0.26
C ASN A 119 -10.12 -16.13 0.28
N ASP A 120 -11.31 -15.86 -0.25
CA ASP A 120 -12.57 -16.48 0.18
C ASP A 120 -13.45 -16.81 -1.04
N ASP A 121 -14.71 -17.15 -0.78
CA ASP A 121 -15.67 -17.55 -1.82
C ASP A 121 -16.01 -16.42 -2.81
N VAL A 122 -15.75 -15.15 -2.45
CA VAL A 122 -15.94 -14.00 -3.37
C VAL A 122 -14.80 -13.93 -4.38
N GLY A 123 -13.59 -14.30 -3.96
CA GLY A 123 -12.42 -14.34 -4.83
C GLY A 123 -11.11 -14.07 -4.12
N ARG A 124 -10.10 -13.79 -4.93
CA ARG A 124 -8.76 -13.42 -4.48
C ARG A 124 -8.52 -11.96 -4.82
N PHE A 125 -8.36 -11.13 -3.81
CA PHE A 125 -8.17 -9.70 -3.97
C PHE A 125 -7.03 -9.24 -3.10
N SER A 126 -6.20 -8.33 -3.60
CA SER A 126 -5.18 -7.69 -2.79
C SER A 126 -5.22 -6.20 -2.99
N THR A 127 -5.26 -5.46 -1.89
CA THR A 127 -5.21 -4.00 -1.91
C THR A 127 -3.84 -3.55 -1.46
N PHE A 128 -3.23 -2.65 -2.23
CA PHE A 128 -2.00 -1.96 -1.87
C PHE A 128 -2.32 -0.49 -1.60
N THR A 129 -1.84 0.04 -0.49
CA THR A 129 -1.87 1.49 -0.21
C THR A 129 -0.64 1.94 0.56
N PHE A 130 -0.35 3.23 0.52
CA PHE A 130 0.68 3.84 1.33
C PHE A 130 0.32 5.26 1.77
N HIS A 131 0.95 5.70 2.85
CA HIS A 131 0.96 7.12 3.23
C HIS A 131 2.32 7.51 3.80
N LYS A 132 2.65 8.79 3.70
CA LYS A 132 3.81 9.37 4.37
C LYS A 132 3.57 9.39 5.88
N VAL A 133 4.61 9.08 6.66
CA VAL A 133 4.59 9.24 8.12
C VAL A 133 4.62 10.73 8.46
N ARG A 134 3.70 11.18 9.32
CA ARG A 134 3.64 12.54 9.86
C ARG A 134 3.58 12.50 11.38
N ASP A 135 4.16 13.52 12.02
CA ASP A 135 4.14 13.63 13.47
C ASP A 135 2.70 13.87 13.96
N GLY A 136 2.25 13.02 14.88
CA GLY A 136 0.90 13.11 15.46
C GLY A 136 -0.22 12.46 14.63
N GLU A 137 0.08 11.96 13.44
CA GLU A 137 -0.89 11.25 12.59
C GLU A 137 -0.61 9.73 12.63
N SER A 138 -1.64 8.93 12.89
CA SER A 138 -1.55 7.47 12.91
C SER A 138 -2.84 6.86 12.37
N VAL A 139 -2.72 5.99 11.37
CA VAL A 139 -3.89 5.39 10.71
C VAL A 139 -4.27 4.03 11.32
N PHE A 140 -3.35 3.37 12.03
CA PHE A 140 -3.58 2.03 12.60
C PHE A 140 -3.09 1.91 14.04
N GLU A 141 -3.89 1.23 14.87
CA GLU A 141 -3.45 0.70 16.16
C GLU A 141 -2.74 -0.65 15.96
N LEU A 142 -1.44 -0.59 15.67
CA LEU A 142 -0.64 -1.77 15.31
C LEU A 142 -0.58 -2.86 16.40
N TYR A 143 -0.82 -2.50 17.66
CA TYR A 143 -0.87 -3.46 18.78
C TYR A 143 -2.06 -4.41 18.68
N GLU A 144 -3.09 -4.05 17.92
CA GLU A 144 -4.30 -4.84 17.70
C GLU A 144 -4.35 -5.44 16.28
N ILE A 145 -3.21 -5.52 15.57
CA ILE A 145 -3.20 -6.00 14.18
C ILE A 145 -3.80 -7.41 14.03
N ASN A 146 -3.69 -8.26 15.05
CA ASN A 146 -4.31 -9.59 15.08
C ASN A 146 -5.83 -9.59 15.31
N ASN A 147 -6.41 -8.48 15.75
CA ASN A 147 -7.86 -8.31 15.87
C ASN A 147 -8.50 -7.89 14.53
N ILE A 148 -7.69 -7.49 13.54
CA ILE A 148 -8.17 -7.14 12.20
C ILE A 148 -8.60 -8.43 11.48
N ALA A 149 -9.87 -8.45 11.04
CA ALA A 149 -10.51 -9.62 10.45
C ALA A 149 -9.92 -10.04 9.08
N GLN A 150 -9.25 -9.13 8.38
CA GLN A 150 -8.64 -9.39 7.07
C GLN A 150 -7.16 -9.78 7.23
N ALA A 151 -6.62 -10.57 6.30
CA ALA A 151 -5.18 -10.75 6.22
C ALA A 151 -4.53 -9.39 5.92
N ILE A 152 -3.63 -8.93 6.79
CA ILE A 152 -2.97 -7.63 6.66
C ILE A 152 -1.46 -7.70 6.95
N LEU A 153 -0.70 -6.97 6.13
CA LEU A 153 0.71 -6.64 6.33
C LEU A 153 0.83 -5.12 6.37
N VAL A 154 1.58 -4.61 7.34
CA VAL A 154 1.94 -3.19 7.46
C VAL A 154 3.45 -3.07 7.56
N GLU A 155 4.08 -2.36 6.62
CA GLU A 155 5.53 -2.13 6.62
C GLU A 155 5.87 -0.64 6.68
N PHE A 156 6.63 -0.28 7.69
CA PHE A 156 7.31 1.01 7.81
C PHE A 156 8.61 0.99 7.02
N ILE A 157 8.73 1.92 6.08
CA ILE A 157 9.88 2.09 5.19
C ILE A 157 10.60 3.38 5.61
N ASN A 158 11.90 3.29 5.85
CA ASN A 158 12.77 4.45 6.04
C ASN A 158 13.40 4.83 4.70
#